data_AF-A0A286CUT7-F1
#
_entry.id   AF-A0A286CUT7-F1
#
_cell.length_a   1.000
_cell.length_b   1.000
_cell.length_c   1.000
_cell.angle_alpha   90.00
_cell.angle_beta   90.00
_cell.angle_gamma   90.00
#
_symmetry.space_group_name_H-M   'P 1'
#
loop_
_entity.id
_entity.type
_entity.pdbx_description
1 polymer ?
#
loop_
_entity_poly.entity_id
_entity_poly.type
_entity_poly.pdbx_seq_one_letter_code
_entity_poly.pdbx_strand_id
1 'polypeptide(L)'
;MAVQAFVEIDNCFESAQVLAAKIDKYMRFCRRKVKDVDGKERPMWRTRWWVPDGRRGGQPNPPLLLVFNRVGPRNPNTVIAQLAELTQRQWQGEAYDDGFHMYDGKLPIVVTGTKQLQEHGPAGAIFRRFGRPHNQTLLEAIGNPRREAHDARQQAEYEAREWEYKEQQRRAAEQKRAEREARRPVCASCGAKFTDERWKAIDPAGWDAPRETHPHLCNGCKQRAITAERQAEQATHEQRAEGGWLSRFRPGTG
;
A
#
# COMPACT_ATOMS: atom_id res chain seq x y z
N MET A 1 2.59 -2.42 23.45
CA MET A 1 2.64 -3.79 22.91
C MET A 1 3.47 -4.64 23.87
N ALA A 2 3.00 -5.82 24.26
CA ALA A 2 3.81 -6.75 25.03
C ALA A 2 4.80 -7.43 24.07
N VAL A 3 6.10 -7.34 24.34
CA VAL A 3 7.12 -8.11 23.61
C VAL A 3 7.32 -9.42 24.35
N GLN A 4 7.11 -10.54 23.65
CA GLN A 4 7.24 -11.86 24.23
C GLN A 4 8.63 -12.42 23.93
N ALA A 5 9.35 -12.82 24.97
CA ALA A 5 10.68 -13.41 24.89
C ALA A 5 10.72 -14.71 25.68
N PHE A 6 11.53 -15.67 25.21
CA PHE A 6 11.98 -16.76 26.06
C PHE A 6 13.01 -16.23 27.04
N VAL A 7 12.92 -16.64 28.30
CA VAL A 7 13.85 -16.21 29.35
C VAL A 7 14.54 -17.44 29.91
N GLU A 8 15.86 -17.43 29.90
CA GLU A 8 16.71 -18.40 30.58
C GLU A 8 17.49 -17.66 31.66
N ILE A 9 17.50 -18.20 32.88
CA ILE A 9 18.30 -17.65 33.99
C ILE A 9 19.44 -18.63 34.26
N ASP A 10 20.69 -18.18 34.11
CA ASP A 10 21.87 -18.98 34.45
C ASP A 10 22.52 -18.44 35.72
N ASN A 11 22.73 -19.33 36.70
CA ASN A 11 23.40 -19.01 37.95
C ASN A 11 24.93 -19.02 37.82
N CYS A 12 25.50 -18.91 36.62
CA CYS A 12 26.93 -19.00 36.32
C CYS A 12 27.57 -20.35 36.66
N PHE A 13 26.78 -21.44 36.57
CA PHE A 13 27.25 -22.82 36.70
C PHE A 13 27.33 -23.57 35.37
N GLU A 14 26.72 -23.04 34.31
CA GLU A 14 26.79 -23.67 33.00
C GLU A 14 28.00 -23.15 32.22
N SER A 15 28.62 -24.03 31.42
CA SER A 15 29.63 -23.60 30.47
C SER A 15 28.98 -23.02 29.22
N ALA A 16 29.76 -22.28 28.43
CA ALA A 16 29.29 -21.78 27.13
C ALA A 16 28.82 -22.91 26.20
N GLN A 17 29.44 -24.10 26.27
CA GLN A 17 29.04 -25.26 25.46
C GLN A 17 27.65 -25.80 25.85
N VAL A 18 27.35 -25.84 27.16
CA VAL A 18 26.02 -26.27 27.64
C VAL A 18 24.95 -25.27 27.19
N LEU A 19 25.21 -23.97 27.34
CA LEU A 19 24.31 -22.92 26.87
C LEU A 19 24.13 -22.94 25.34
N ALA A 20 25.20 -23.20 24.57
CA ALA A 20 25.12 -23.34 23.12
C ALA A 20 24.23 -24.53 22.71
N ALA A 21 24.37 -25.67 23.38
CA ALA A 21 23.51 -26.83 23.15
C ALA A 21 22.03 -26.55 23.48
N LYS A 22 21.74 -25.69 24.46
CA LYS A 22 20.38 -25.20 24.72
C LYS A 22 19.90 -24.31 23.57
N ILE A 23 20.70 -23.37 23.09
CA ILE A 23 20.36 -22.52 21.94
C ILE A 23 20.03 -23.37 20.71
N ASP A 24 20.75 -24.47 20.46
CA ASP A 24 20.40 -25.40 19.40
C ASP A 24 19.02 -26.07 19.59
N LYS A 25 18.65 -26.39 20.84
CA LYS A 25 17.30 -26.88 21.16
C LYS A 25 16.24 -25.81 20.88
N TYR A 26 16.49 -24.55 21.27
CA TYR A 26 15.61 -23.42 20.94
C TYR A 26 15.45 -23.24 19.43
N MET A 27 16.54 -23.36 18.66
CA MET A 27 16.47 -23.27 17.20
C MET A 27 15.67 -24.40 16.57
N ARG A 28 15.81 -25.63 17.06
CA ARG A 28 14.96 -26.76 16.62
C ARG A 28 13.49 -26.51 16.95
N PHE A 29 13.20 -25.97 18.13
CA PHE A 29 11.85 -25.58 18.51
C PHE A 29 11.29 -24.49 17.57
N CYS A 30 12.05 -23.44 17.26
CA CYS A 30 11.62 -22.36 16.36
C CYS A 30 11.30 -22.85 14.94
N ARG A 31 11.99 -23.90 14.49
CA ARG A 31 11.81 -24.50 13.15
C ARG A 31 10.72 -25.56 13.08
N ARG A 32 10.26 -26.09 14.23
CA ARG A 32 9.21 -27.11 14.27
C ARG A 32 7.92 -26.52 13.71
N LYS A 33 7.37 -27.15 12.67
CA LYS A 33 6.08 -26.77 12.08
C LYS A 33 4.94 -27.65 12.62
N VAL A 34 3.75 -27.08 12.68
CA VAL A 34 2.49 -27.77 12.98
C VAL A 34 1.41 -27.25 12.03
N LYS A 35 0.37 -28.05 11.79
CA LYS A 35 -0.84 -27.56 11.13
C LYS A 35 -1.66 -26.76 12.14
N ASP A 36 -1.96 -25.52 11.77
CA ASP A 36 -2.80 -24.62 12.56
C ASP A 36 -4.30 -24.93 12.33
N VAL A 37 -5.20 -24.23 13.03
CA VAL A 37 -6.66 -24.44 12.96
C VAL A 37 -7.24 -24.25 11.56
N ASP A 38 -6.56 -23.49 10.70
CA ASP A 38 -6.91 -23.26 9.29
C ASP A 38 -6.30 -24.30 8.33
N GLY A 39 -5.65 -25.34 8.88
CA GLY A 39 -4.99 -26.41 8.12
C GLY A 39 -3.63 -26.02 7.52
N LYS A 40 -3.19 -24.76 7.67
CA LYS A 40 -1.91 -24.29 7.11
C LYS A 40 -0.75 -24.65 8.03
N GLU A 41 0.37 -25.06 7.43
CA GLU A 41 1.60 -25.29 8.19
C GLU A 41 2.23 -23.97 8.62
N ARG A 42 2.51 -23.85 9.92
CA ARG A 42 3.17 -22.68 10.52
C ARG A 42 4.16 -23.14 11.59
N PRO A 43 5.19 -22.34 11.91
CA PRO A 43 6.02 -22.61 13.07
C PRO A 43 5.18 -22.77 14.34
N MET A 44 5.43 -23.80 15.15
CA MET A 44 4.65 -24.14 16.34
C MET A 44 4.50 -22.97 17.30
N TRP A 45 5.55 -22.17 17.46
CA TRP A 45 5.51 -21.00 18.33
C TRP A 45 4.50 -19.93 17.87
N ARG A 46 4.19 -19.84 16.57
CA ARG A 46 3.17 -18.91 16.05
C ARG A 46 1.73 -19.30 16.37
N THR A 47 1.48 -20.56 16.74
CA THR A 47 0.13 -20.97 17.18
C THR A 47 -0.16 -20.57 18.63
N ARG A 48 0.89 -20.22 19.39
CA ARG A 48 0.79 -19.77 20.79
C ARG A 48 1.02 -18.29 20.96
N TRP A 49 1.81 -17.68 20.08
CA TRP A 49 2.18 -16.27 20.17
C TRP A 49 1.95 -15.57 18.85
N TRP A 50 1.16 -14.50 18.91
CA TRP A 50 0.92 -13.65 17.76
C TRP A 50 2.11 -12.70 17.58
N VAL A 51 2.72 -12.76 16.40
CA VAL A 51 3.74 -11.81 15.94
C VAL A 51 3.33 -11.36 14.55
N PRO A 52 3.24 -10.06 14.26
CA PRO A 52 2.96 -9.60 12.91
C PRO A 52 4.01 -10.16 11.95
N ASP A 53 3.60 -10.48 10.73
CA ASP A 53 4.58 -10.72 9.69
C ASP A 53 5.43 -9.46 9.50
N GLY A 54 6.76 -9.63 9.50
CA GLY A 54 7.65 -8.53 9.20
C GLY A 54 7.35 -8.02 7.78
N ARG A 55 7.47 -6.72 7.55
CA ARG A 55 7.46 -6.16 6.18
C ARG A 55 8.45 -6.95 5.32
N ARG A 56 8.13 -7.25 4.06
CA ARG A 56 8.96 -8.10 3.17
C ARG A 56 9.08 -9.59 3.60
N GLY A 57 8.11 -10.14 4.33
CA GLY A 57 8.06 -11.58 4.61
C GLY A 57 9.01 -12.05 5.72
N GLY A 58 9.57 -11.11 6.48
CA GLY A 58 10.50 -11.44 7.57
C GLY A 58 9.82 -12.25 8.66
N GLN A 59 10.41 -13.39 9.01
CA GLN A 59 9.97 -14.26 10.11
C GLN A 59 11.05 -14.27 11.19
N PRO A 60 11.12 -13.23 12.04
CA PRO A 60 12.04 -13.24 13.16
C PRO A 60 11.65 -14.39 14.10
N ASN A 61 12.64 -15.19 14.53
CA ASN A 61 12.41 -16.12 15.61
C ASN A 61 12.14 -15.33 16.91
N PRO A 62 11.37 -15.91 17.85
CA PRO A 62 11.20 -15.30 19.16
C PRO A 62 12.55 -15.01 19.83
N PRO A 63 12.73 -13.84 20.45
CA PRO A 63 13.98 -13.50 21.13
C PRO A 63 14.23 -14.42 22.34
N LEU A 64 15.50 -14.70 22.60
CA LEU A 64 15.98 -15.40 23.79
C LEU A 64 16.76 -14.43 24.67
N LEU A 65 16.23 -14.16 25.86
CA LEU A 65 16.87 -13.38 26.90
C LEU A 65 17.59 -14.32 27.87
N LEU A 66 18.92 -14.24 27.94
CA LEU A 66 19.74 -14.92 28.94
C LEU A 66 20.07 -13.95 30.08
N VAL A 67 19.66 -14.28 31.29
CA VAL A 67 19.91 -13.47 32.49
C VAL A 67 20.94 -14.19 33.36
N PHE A 68 22.11 -13.57 33.52
CA PHE A 68 23.19 -14.12 34.34
C PHE A 68 23.08 -13.64 35.78
N ASN A 69 22.93 -14.60 36.69
CA ASN A 69 22.99 -14.39 38.12
C ASN A 69 24.33 -14.89 38.67
N ARG A 70 25.15 -14.00 39.22
CA ARG A 70 26.55 -14.31 39.59
C ARG A 70 26.64 -15.00 40.95
N VAL A 71 26.18 -16.25 41.02
CA VAL A 71 26.27 -17.12 42.20
C VAL A 71 27.37 -18.17 42.05
N GLY A 72 27.48 -18.75 40.84
CA GLY A 72 28.43 -19.81 40.52
C GLY A 72 29.85 -19.32 40.24
N PRO A 73 30.79 -20.27 40.03
CA PRO A 73 32.23 -19.98 39.95
C PRO A 73 32.65 -19.37 38.62
N ARG A 74 31.81 -19.40 37.57
CA ARG A 74 32.20 -18.93 36.24
C ARG A 74 32.03 -17.42 36.10
N ASN A 75 32.94 -16.79 35.35
CA ASN A 75 32.83 -15.39 34.98
C ASN A 75 31.81 -15.24 33.83
N PRO A 76 30.67 -14.53 34.04
CA PRO A 76 29.65 -14.39 33.00
C PRO A 76 30.16 -13.68 31.75
N ASN A 77 31.09 -12.73 31.86
CA ASN A 77 31.61 -12.02 30.69
C ASN A 77 32.40 -12.96 29.75
N THR A 78 33.19 -13.87 30.33
CA THR A 78 33.92 -14.89 29.58
C THR A 78 32.97 -15.90 28.94
N VAL A 79 31.99 -16.39 29.71
CA VAL A 79 30.97 -17.33 29.20
C VAL A 79 30.18 -16.70 28.06
N ILE A 80 29.75 -15.45 28.20
CA ILE A 80 28.99 -14.75 27.17
C ILE A 80 29.81 -14.58 25.89
N ALA A 81 31.09 -14.20 25.99
CA ALA A 81 31.96 -14.02 24.83
C ALA A 81 32.11 -15.34 24.05
N GLN A 82 32.45 -16.43 24.76
CA GLN A 82 32.55 -17.77 24.16
C GLN A 82 31.21 -18.25 23.59
N LEU A 83 30.10 -17.96 24.27
CA LEU A 83 28.77 -18.33 23.80
C LEU A 83 28.41 -17.62 22.50
N ALA A 84 28.73 -16.33 22.37
CA ALA A 84 28.50 -15.57 21.16
C ALA A 84 29.27 -16.18 19.97
N GLU A 85 30.53 -16.57 20.17
CA GLU A 85 31.33 -17.26 19.15
C GLU A 85 30.74 -18.62 18.77
N LEU A 86 30.45 -19.47 19.75
CA LEU A 86 29.91 -20.82 19.53
C LEU A 86 28.56 -20.83 18.81
N THR A 87 27.77 -19.77 19.00
CA THR A 87 26.41 -19.67 18.45
C THR A 87 26.28 -18.68 17.31
N GLN A 88 27.41 -18.24 16.74
CA GLN A 88 27.45 -17.25 15.66
C GLN A 88 26.51 -17.57 14.50
N ARG A 89 26.45 -18.84 14.08
CA ARG A 89 25.59 -19.27 12.97
C ARG A 89 24.09 -19.05 13.24
N GLN A 90 23.69 -19.10 14.51
CA GLN A 90 22.31 -19.02 14.97
C GLN A 90 21.83 -17.57 15.08
N TRP A 91 22.70 -16.61 15.45
CA TRP A 91 22.30 -15.21 15.66
C TRP A 91 22.82 -14.23 14.62
N GLN A 92 23.90 -14.54 13.89
CA GLN A 92 24.50 -13.61 12.95
C GLN A 92 23.57 -13.40 11.75
N GLY A 93 23.14 -12.16 11.58
CA GLY A 93 22.37 -11.70 10.44
C GLY A 93 23.25 -11.41 9.23
N GLU A 94 22.60 -11.26 8.08
CA GLU A 94 23.23 -10.93 6.81
C GLU A 94 23.22 -9.41 6.62
N ALA A 95 24.38 -8.85 6.27
CA ALA A 95 24.50 -7.42 5.99
C ALA A 95 23.99 -7.11 4.59
N TYR A 96 23.32 -5.96 4.44
CA TYR A 96 22.87 -5.42 3.16
C TYR A 96 23.57 -4.07 2.89
N ASP A 97 23.69 -3.72 1.61
CA ASP A 97 24.46 -2.57 1.12
C ASP A 97 23.97 -1.21 1.66
N ASP A 98 22.70 -1.17 2.05
CA ASP A 98 21.99 -0.03 2.66
C ASP A 98 22.23 0.10 4.18
N GLY A 99 23.13 -0.70 4.74
CA GLY A 99 23.69 -0.51 6.09
C GLY A 99 22.87 -1.11 7.23
N PHE A 100 21.85 -1.93 6.93
CA PHE A 100 21.15 -2.73 7.92
C PHE A 100 21.48 -4.24 7.78
N HIS A 101 21.08 -5.01 8.80
CA HIS A 101 21.22 -6.47 8.77
C HIS A 101 19.84 -7.12 8.74
N MET A 102 19.69 -8.19 7.98
CA MET A 102 18.53 -9.08 8.05
C MET A 102 18.80 -10.24 9.00
N TYR A 103 17.79 -10.58 9.81
CA TYR A 103 17.89 -11.63 10.83
C TYR A 103 16.83 -12.71 10.63
N ASP A 104 16.34 -12.89 9.40
CA ASP A 104 15.30 -13.88 9.11
C ASP A 104 15.80 -15.29 9.41
N GLY A 105 15.01 -16.04 10.17
CA GLY A 105 15.42 -17.37 10.66
C GLY A 105 16.60 -17.37 11.64
N LYS A 106 17.09 -16.20 12.08
CA LYS A 106 18.12 -16.06 13.14
C LYS A 106 17.46 -15.85 14.49
N LEU A 107 18.15 -16.25 15.56
CA LEU A 107 17.71 -16.07 16.93
C LEU A 107 18.25 -14.76 17.49
N PRO A 108 17.40 -13.80 17.88
CA PRO A 108 17.85 -12.63 18.64
C PRO A 108 18.26 -13.09 20.05
N ILE A 109 19.56 -13.22 20.29
CA ILE A 109 20.09 -13.57 21.61
C ILE A 109 20.49 -12.29 22.32
N VAL A 110 19.81 -12.03 23.44
CA VAL A 110 19.99 -10.85 24.29
C VAL A 110 20.48 -11.33 25.64
N VAL A 111 21.48 -10.66 26.20
CA VAL A 111 22.04 -11.00 27.51
C VAL A 111 21.98 -9.81 28.44
N THR A 112 21.79 -10.09 29.72
CA THR A 112 21.91 -9.11 30.82
C THR A 112 22.30 -9.84 32.11
N GLY A 113 22.54 -9.09 33.19
CA GLY A 113 22.80 -9.65 34.52
C GLY A 113 21.76 -9.21 35.54
N THR A 114 21.49 -10.04 36.54
CA THR A 114 20.50 -9.73 37.59
C THR A 114 20.84 -8.45 38.36
N LYS A 115 22.14 -8.20 38.63
CA LYS A 115 22.59 -6.96 39.28
C LYS A 115 22.23 -5.72 38.48
N GLN A 116 22.48 -5.75 37.16
CA GLN A 116 22.15 -4.65 36.25
C GLN A 116 20.63 -4.40 36.21
N LEU A 117 19.83 -5.48 36.19
CA LEU A 117 18.37 -5.38 36.26
C LEU A 117 17.88 -4.78 37.58
N GLN A 118 18.50 -5.13 38.70
CA GLN A 118 18.16 -4.55 40.01
C GLN A 118 18.52 -3.06 40.09
N GLU A 119 19.67 -2.67 39.56
CA GLU A 119 20.18 -1.30 39.62
C GLU A 119 19.46 -0.34 38.66
N HIS A 120 19.18 -0.79 37.42
CA HIS A 120 18.68 0.07 36.35
C HIS A 120 17.25 -0.25 35.91
N GLY A 121 16.67 -1.34 36.41
CA GLY A 121 15.35 -1.82 36.01
C GLY A 121 15.30 -2.36 34.57
N PRO A 122 14.12 -2.85 34.14
CA PRO A 122 13.93 -3.42 32.79
C PRO A 122 13.93 -2.37 31.67
N ALA A 123 13.77 -1.08 32.00
CA ALA A 123 13.84 0.02 31.03
C ALA A 123 15.27 0.52 30.77
N GLY A 124 16.24 0.10 31.59
CA GLY A 124 17.63 0.52 31.47
C GLY A 124 18.29 0.02 30.18
N ALA A 125 19.28 0.79 29.70
CA ALA A 125 20.13 0.40 28.57
C ALA A 125 21.22 -0.58 29.02
N ILE A 126 20.79 -1.76 29.49
CA ILE A 126 21.65 -2.80 30.10
C ILE A 126 21.68 -4.10 29.30
N PHE A 127 20.95 -4.17 28.18
CA PHE A 127 20.79 -5.38 27.40
C PHE A 127 21.79 -5.39 26.25
N ARG A 128 22.59 -6.46 26.15
CA ARG A 128 23.51 -6.64 25.03
C ARG A 128 22.98 -7.71 24.09
N ARG A 129 22.74 -7.35 22.83
CA ARG A 129 22.45 -8.33 21.77
C ARG A 129 23.74 -8.83 21.13
N PHE A 130 23.83 -10.13 20.88
CA PHE A 130 24.94 -10.70 20.12
C PHE A 130 25.05 -10.06 18.73
N GLY A 131 26.28 -9.76 18.32
CA GLY A 131 26.57 -9.02 17.09
C GLY A 131 26.39 -7.50 17.17
N ARG A 132 26.07 -6.95 18.35
CA ARG A 132 26.00 -5.49 18.56
C ARG A 132 27.00 -5.04 19.62
N PRO A 133 27.71 -3.92 19.41
CA PRO A 133 28.85 -3.53 20.25
C PRO A 133 28.45 -2.89 21.59
N HIS A 134 27.21 -2.40 21.72
CA HIS A 134 26.79 -1.57 22.86
C HIS A 134 25.55 -2.14 23.55
N ASN A 135 25.42 -1.82 24.83
CA ASN A 135 24.19 -2.06 25.56
C ASN A 135 23.07 -1.17 25.01
N GLN A 136 21.87 -1.70 25.05
CA GLN A 136 20.66 -1.15 24.46
C GLN A 136 19.51 -1.32 25.45
N THR A 137 18.42 -0.60 25.23
CA THR A 137 17.14 -0.96 25.86
C THR A 137 16.68 -2.34 25.35
N LEU A 138 15.81 -3.02 26.10
CA LEU A 138 15.31 -4.34 25.70
C LEU A 138 14.63 -4.32 24.33
N LEU A 139 13.85 -3.27 24.03
CA LEU A 139 13.14 -3.13 22.77
C LEU A 139 14.10 -2.95 21.59
N GLU A 140 15.13 -2.10 21.73
CA GLU A 140 16.14 -1.90 20.68
C GLU A 140 16.99 -3.16 20.44
N ALA A 141 17.31 -3.88 21.52
CA ALA A 141 18.05 -5.13 21.45
C ALA A 141 17.25 -6.18 20.67
N ILE A 142 15.96 -6.36 20.96
CA ILE A 142 15.10 -7.33 20.25
C ILE A 142 14.82 -6.86 18.81
N GLY A 143 14.57 -5.56 18.63
CA GLY A 143 14.18 -4.96 17.35
C GLY A 143 15.30 -4.81 16.32
N ASN A 144 14.97 -4.15 15.21
CA ASN A 144 15.92 -3.84 14.15
C ASN A 144 15.77 -2.39 13.68
N PRO A 145 16.15 -1.41 14.53
CA PRO A 145 15.87 0.00 14.26
C PRO A 145 16.50 0.51 12.97
N ARG A 146 17.65 -0.03 12.55
CA ARG A 146 18.28 0.33 11.27
C ARG A 146 17.46 -0.11 10.06
N ARG A 147 16.90 -1.32 10.11
CA ARG A 147 15.98 -1.81 9.09
C ARG A 147 14.67 -1.03 9.11
N GLU A 148 14.11 -0.78 10.29
CA GLU A 148 12.87 0.01 10.44
C GLU A 148 13.03 1.41 9.84
N ALA A 149 14.17 2.06 10.09
CA ALA A 149 14.51 3.35 9.50
C ALA A 149 14.67 3.27 7.98
N HIS A 150 15.26 2.20 7.46
CA HIS A 150 15.35 1.96 6.01
C HIS A 150 13.96 1.79 5.38
N ASP A 151 13.13 0.92 5.94
CA ASP A 151 11.77 0.68 5.45
C ASP A 151 10.92 1.96 5.51
N ALA A 152 11.10 2.80 6.53
CA ALA A 152 10.44 4.10 6.63
C ALA A 152 10.86 5.08 5.53
N ARG A 153 12.15 5.13 5.17
CA ARG A 153 12.63 5.96 4.05
C ARG A 153 12.03 5.50 2.72
N GLN A 154 12.05 4.19 2.47
CA GLN A 154 11.46 3.62 1.25
C GLN A 154 9.95 3.88 1.14
N GLN A 155 9.23 3.81 2.27
CA GLN A 155 7.81 4.14 2.30
C GLN A 155 7.56 5.62 1.96
N ALA A 156 8.34 6.53 2.56
CA ALA A 156 8.22 7.96 2.29
C ALA A 156 8.50 8.30 0.82
N GLU A 157 9.52 7.67 0.20
CA GLU A 157 9.82 7.82 -1.22
C GLU A 157 8.67 7.34 -2.12
N TYR A 158 8.07 6.19 -1.79
CA TYR A 158 6.93 5.65 -2.53
C TYR A 158 5.71 6.57 -2.43
N GLU A 159 5.38 7.03 -1.23
CA GLU A 159 4.27 7.95 -0.98
C GLU A 159 4.46 9.29 -1.71
N ALA A 160 5.69 9.82 -1.73
CA ALA A 160 6.02 11.01 -2.50
C ALA A 160 5.79 10.82 -4.00
N ARG A 161 6.22 9.68 -4.57
CA ARG A 161 5.99 9.36 -5.99
C ARG A 161 4.51 9.21 -6.32
N GLU A 162 3.74 8.55 -5.45
CA GLU A 162 2.29 8.45 -5.65
C GLU A 162 1.61 9.81 -5.62
N TRP A 163 2.03 10.68 -4.69
CA TRP A 163 1.50 12.03 -4.58
C TRP A 163 1.80 12.86 -5.84
N GLU A 164 3.06 12.85 -6.30
CA GLU A 164 3.47 13.50 -7.54
C GLU A 164 2.68 12.99 -8.75
N TYR A 165 2.49 11.68 -8.86
CA TYR A 165 1.71 11.09 -9.94
C TYR A 165 0.24 11.52 -9.90
N LYS A 166 -0.39 11.52 -8.71
CA LYS A 166 -1.78 12.00 -8.52
C LYS A 166 -1.90 13.48 -8.85
N GLU A 167 -0.91 14.28 -8.49
CA GLU A 167 -0.85 15.70 -8.80
C GLU A 167 -0.73 15.94 -10.31
N GLN A 168 0.14 15.19 -11.00
CA GLN A 168 0.27 15.25 -12.46
C GLN A 168 -1.03 14.85 -13.15
N GLN A 169 -1.69 13.78 -12.69
CA GLN A 169 -3.00 13.35 -13.19
C GLN A 169 -4.05 14.45 -13.01
N ARG A 170 -4.08 15.12 -11.84
CA ARG A 170 -4.99 16.23 -11.57
C ARG A 170 -4.75 17.40 -12.53
N ARG A 171 -3.50 17.81 -12.71
CA ARG A 171 -3.12 18.90 -13.62
C ARG A 171 -3.47 18.56 -15.07
N ALA A 172 -3.18 17.34 -15.51
CA ALA A 172 -3.53 16.88 -16.85
C ALA A 172 -5.05 16.83 -17.06
N ALA A 173 -5.82 16.40 -16.06
CA ALA A 173 -7.28 16.41 -16.12
C ALA A 173 -7.85 17.83 -16.19
N GLU A 174 -7.29 18.76 -15.41
CA GLU A 174 -7.67 20.17 -15.43
C GLU A 174 -7.34 20.83 -16.77
N GLN A 175 -6.15 20.59 -17.31
CA GLN A 175 -5.76 21.05 -18.65
C GLN A 175 -6.70 20.50 -19.71
N LYS A 176 -7.00 19.19 -19.71
CA LYS A 176 -7.97 18.59 -20.64
C LYS A 176 -9.36 19.22 -20.50
N ARG A 177 -9.80 19.53 -19.28
CA ARG A 177 -11.10 20.20 -19.04
C ARG A 177 -11.10 21.63 -19.58
N ALA A 178 -10.03 22.38 -19.37
CA ALA A 178 -9.86 23.74 -19.88
C ALA A 178 -9.76 23.76 -21.41
N GLU A 179 -8.97 22.86 -22.01
CA GLU A 179 -8.87 22.69 -23.46
C GLU A 179 -10.21 22.29 -24.08
N ARG A 180 -10.92 21.35 -23.44
CA ARG A 180 -12.29 21.02 -23.82
C ARG A 180 -13.10 22.30 -23.82
N GLU A 181 -13.26 22.96 -22.68
CA GLU A 181 -14.06 24.19 -22.50
C GLU A 181 -13.70 25.30 -23.51
N ALA A 182 -12.43 25.49 -23.83
CA ALA A 182 -11.98 26.45 -24.85
C ALA A 182 -12.50 26.11 -26.26
N ARG A 183 -12.70 24.82 -26.56
CA ARG A 183 -13.31 24.33 -27.81
C ARG A 183 -14.85 24.30 -27.75
N ARG A 184 -15.49 24.86 -26.71
CA ARG A 184 -16.96 24.83 -26.57
C ARG A 184 -17.62 25.52 -27.78
N PRO A 185 -18.44 24.79 -28.57
CA PRO A 185 -19.12 25.38 -29.71
C PRO A 185 -20.11 26.46 -29.28
N VAL A 186 -20.30 27.42 -30.17
CA VAL A 186 -21.28 28.50 -30.01
C VAL A 186 -22.38 28.36 -31.05
N CYS A 187 -23.58 28.78 -30.71
CA CYS A 187 -24.72 28.74 -31.61
C CYS A 187 -24.57 29.73 -32.75
N ALA A 188 -24.65 29.25 -33.99
CA ALA A 188 -24.59 30.10 -35.18
C ALA A 188 -25.75 31.10 -35.28
N SER A 189 -26.90 30.81 -34.63
CA SER A 189 -28.09 31.68 -34.69
C SER A 189 -28.13 32.73 -33.57
N CYS A 190 -27.75 32.38 -32.33
CA CYS A 190 -27.89 33.29 -31.19
C CYS A 190 -26.58 33.60 -30.44
N GLY A 191 -25.44 33.09 -30.89
CA GLY A 191 -24.11 33.33 -30.31
C GLY A 191 -23.86 32.68 -28.94
N ALA A 192 -24.88 32.09 -28.30
CA ALA A 192 -24.74 31.46 -26.99
C ALA A 192 -23.86 30.20 -27.07
N LYS A 193 -22.97 30.03 -26.09
CA LYS A 193 -22.23 28.78 -25.87
C LYS A 193 -23.18 27.61 -25.66
N PHE A 194 -22.82 26.44 -26.20
CA PHE A 194 -23.61 25.23 -26.01
C PHE A 194 -23.59 24.79 -24.55
N THR A 195 -24.68 24.17 -24.06
CA THR A 195 -24.65 23.49 -22.76
C THR A 195 -23.85 22.19 -22.86
N ASP A 196 -23.45 21.61 -21.73
CA ASP A 196 -22.71 20.34 -21.74
C ASP A 196 -23.51 19.20 -22.40
N GLU A 197 -24.84 19.18 -22.21
CA GLU A 197 -25.72 18.18 -22.83
C GLU A 197 -25.78 18.37 -24.34
N ARG A 198 -25.92 19.62 -24.81
CA ARG A 198 -25.94 19.90 -26.26
C ARG A 198 -24.59 19.56 -26.89
N TRP A 199 -23.50 19.94 -26.24
CA TRP A 199 -22.17 19.65 -26.73
C TRP A 199 -21.91 18.15 -26.81
N LYS A 200 -22.32 17.37 -25.79
CA LYS A 200 -22.25 15.91 -25.82
C LYS A 200 -23.11 15.30 -26.93
N ALA A 201 -24.28 15.88 -27.23
CA ALA A 201 -25.17 15.39 -28.27
C ALA A 201 -24.63 15.61 -29.71
N ILE A 202 -23.74 16.59 -29.90
CA ILE A 202 -23.12 16.87 -31.22
C ILE A 202 -21.76 16.18 -31.39
N ASP A 203 -21.17 15.69 -30.31
CA ASP A 203 -19.90 14.95 -30.33
C ASP A 203 -20.16 13.56 -30.94
N PRO A 204 -19.54 13.19 -32.07
CA PRO A 204 -19.86 11.94 -32.74
C PRO A 204 -19.53 10.74 -31.86
N ALA A 205 -20.56 10.04 -31.39
CA ALA A 205 -20.43 8.81 -30.62
C ALA A 205 -20.15 7.60 -31.53
N GLY A 206 -18.97 7.57 -32.16
CA GLY A 206 -18.53 6.45 -33.00
C GLY A 206 -19.22 6.36 -34.37
N TRP A 207 -18.95 5.27 -35.10
CA TRP A 207 -19.34 5.11 -36.51
C TRP A 207 -20.83 4.87 -36.74
N ASP A 208 -21.56 4.33 -35.75
CA ASP A 208 -22.97 3.91 -35.88
C ASP A 208 -23.97 4.86 -35.21
N ALA A 209 -23.53 5.98 -34.62
CA ALA A 209 -24.44 6.92 -33.99
C ALA A 209 -25.18 7.78 -35.03
N PRO A 210 -26.51 7.97 -34.89
CA PRO A 210 -27.27 8.90 -35.73
C PRO A 210 -26.63 10.29 -35.70
N ARG A 211 -26.29 10.83 -36.87
CA ARG A 211 -25.73 12.17 -36.98
C ARG A 211 -26.76 13.19 -36.53
N GLU A 212 -26.36 14.06 -35.62
CA GLU A 212 -27.15 15.21 -35.22
C GLU A 212 -27.44 16.09 -36.45
N THR A 213 -28.71 16.38 -36.70
CA THR A 213 -29.17 17.09 -37.92
C THR A 213 -28.80 18.57 -37.92
N HIS A 214 -28.67 19.18 -36.74
CA HIS A 214 -28.40 20.62 -36.60
C HIS A 214 -27.20 20.92 -35.68
N PRO A 215 -25.99 20.43 -36.01
CA PRO A 215 -24.85 20.42 -35.09
C PRO A 215 -24.37 21.83 -34.69
N HIS A 216 -24.71 22.86 -35.47
CA HIS A 216 -24.31 24.25 -35.27
C HIS A 216 -25.35 25.10 -34.49
N LEU A 217 -26.49 24.51 -34.07
CA LEU A 217 -27.55 25.20 -33.32
C LEU A 217 -27.65 24.73 -31.86
N CYS A 218 -27.89 25.66 -30.94
CA CYS A 218 -28.26 25.32 -29.55
C CYS A 218 -29.65 24.68 -29.50
N ASN A 219 -30.01 24.01 -28.39
CA ASN A 219 -31.29 23.31 -28.25
C ASN A 219 -32.51 24.19 -28.58
N GLY A 220 -32.53 25.43 -28.08
CA GLY A 220 -33.64 26.35 -28.37
C GLY A 220 -33.72 26.77 -29.84
N CYS A 221 -32.58 27.03 -30.48
CA CYS A 221 -32.55 27.37 -31.91
C CYS A 221 -32.89 26.17 -32.79
N LYS A 222 -32.42 24.96 -32.43
CA LYS A 222 -32.75 23.71 -33.10
C LYS A 222 -34.25 23.46 -33.10
N GLN A 223 -34.92 23.59 -31.95
CA GLN A 223 -36.37 23.36 -31.90
C GLN A 223 -37.14 24.36 -32.77
N ARG A 224 -36.72 25.63 -32.80
CA ARG A 224 -37.31 26.62 -33.71
C ARG A 224 -37.08 26.27 -35.18
N ALA A 225 -35.88 25.82 -35.55
CA ALA A 225 -35.56 25.40 -36.91
C ALA A 225 -36.44 24.21 -37.34
N ILE A 226 -36.54 23.17 -36.51
CA ILE A 226 -37.39 22.01 -36.77
C ILE A 226 -38.87 22.43 -36.92
N THR A 227 -39.36 23.32 -36.07
CA THR A 227 -40.75 23.82 -36.18
C THR A 227 -40.96 24.61 -37.46
N ALA A 228 -40.00 25.46 -37.86
CA ALA A 228 -40.08 26.22 -39.09
C ALA A 228 -40.04 25.32 -40.34
N GLU A 229 -39.18 24.29 -40.35
CA GLU A 229 -39.14 23.27 -41.41
C GLU A 229 -40.49 22.56 -41.55
N ARG A 230 -41.07 22.10 -40.44
CA ARG A 230 -42.38 21.44 -40.43
C ARG A 230 -43.50 22.36 -40.94
N GLN A 231 -43.48 23.63 -40.54
CA GLN A 231 -44.46 24.62 -41.02
C GLN A 231 -44.31 24.89 -42.52
N ALA A 232 -43.07 24.97 -43.02
CA ALA A 232 -42.80 25.13 -44.45
C ALA A 232 -43.23 23.91 -45.27
N GLU A 233 -43.01 22.69 -44.74
CA GLU A 233 -43.49 21.44 -45.33
C GLU A 233 -45.02 21.38 -45.38
N GLN A 234 -45.70 21.81 -44.29
CA GLN A 234 -47.16 21.90 -44.25
C GLN A 234 -47.69 22.93 -45.25
N ALA A 235 -47.11 24.12 -45.30
CA ALA A 235 -47.50 25.16 -46.25
C ALA A 235 -47.27 24.73 -47.71
N THR A 236 -46.18 24.01 -48.01
CA THR A 236 -45.95 23.45 -49.36
C THR A 236 -46.91 22.31 -49.68
N HIS A 237 -47.30 21.50 -48.70
CA HIS A 237 -48.31 20.45 -48.87
C HIS A 237 -49.72 21.04 -49.08
N GLU A 238 -50.07 22.11 -48.35
CA GLU A 238 -51.31 22.86 -48.52
C GLU A 238 -51.35 23.60 -49.87
N GLN A 239 -50.26 24.24 -50.31
CA GLN A 239 -50.16 24.86 -51.64
C GLN A 239 -50.23 23.81 -52.77
N ARG A 240 -49.64 22.62 -52.59
CA ARG A 240 -49.80 21.49 -53.52
C ARG A 240 -51.23 20.94 -53.53
N ALA A 241 -51.90 20.94 -52.39
CA ALA A 241 -53.30 20.55 -52.29
C ALA A 241 -54.23 21.59 -52.94
N GLU A 242 -54.09 22.87 -52.64
CA GLU A 242 -54.88 23.98 -53.23
C GLU A 242 -54.64 24.14 -54.74
N GLY A 243 -53.39 24.01 -55.20
CA GLY A 243 -53.06 23.94 -56.63
C GLY A 243 -53.64 22.71 -57.34
N GLY A 244 -53.84 21.61 -56.59
CA GLY A 244 -54.57 20.43 -57.05
C GLY A 244 -56.09 20.68 -57.18
N TRP A 245 -56.69 21.37 -56.22
CA TRP A 245 -58.14 21.68 -56.21
C TRP A 245 -58.56 22.67 -57.31
N LEU A 246 -57.72 23.67 -57.64
CA LEU A 246 -58.01 24.65 -58.70
C LEU A 246 -57.98 24.08 -60.12
N SER A 247 -57.47 22.85 -60.32
CA SER A 247 -57.46 22.19 -61.64
C SER A 247 -58.74 21.42 -61.97
N ARG A 248 -59.75 21.41 -61.09
CA ARG A 248 -60.98 20.62 -61.26
C ARG A 248 -62.26 21.39 -61.60
N PHE A 249 -62.22 22.72 -61.68
CA PHE A 249 -63.36 23.53 -62.11
C PHE A 249 -63.00 24.37 -63.34
N ARG A 250 -63.21 23.79 -64.52
CA ARG A 250 -63.39 24.55 -65.77
C ARG A 250 -64.90 24.64 -66.01
N PRO A 251 -65.52 25.84 -65.97
CA PRO A 251 -66.93 25.99 -66.33
C PRO A 251 -67.09 25.67 -67.82
N GLY A 252 -68.00 24.76 -68.15
CA GLY A 252 -68.43 24.54 -69.52
C GLY A 252 -69.30 25.70 -69.99
N THR A 253 -68.99 26.24 -71.15
CA THR A 253 -69.87 27.11 -71.94
C THR A 253 -70.06 26.45 -73.29
N GLY A 254 -71.25 25.92 -73.53
CA GLY A 254 -71.78 25.72 -74.88
C GLY A 254 -72.31 27.03 -75.46
#